data_AF-A0A957HA83-F1
#
_entry.id   AF-A0A957HA83-F1
#
_cell.length_a   1.000
_cell.length_b   1.000
_cell.length_c   1.000
_cell.angle_alpha   90.00
_cell.angle_beta   90.00
_cell.angle_gamma   90.00
#
_symmetry.space_group_name_H-M   'P 1'
#
loop_
_entity.id
_entity.type
_entity.pdbx_description
1 polymer ?
#
loop_
_entity_poly.entity_id
_entity_poly.type
_entity_poly.pdbx_seq_one_letter_code
_entity_poly.pdbx_strand_id
1 'polypeptide(L)'
;MERTHQIVNDQGLHIPLPLIEEYGFRPGEEVIVEMDADGIRITAAALSQTEIEDKALKLLMRHLGDAVVVNASWAENSPLQAWVVAVSPRGHTAQLGEIVFSKRGDLISNLDEALSQMRRQAIQLAATSK
;
A
#
# COMPACT_ATOMS: atom_id res chain seq x y z
N MET A 1 -13.26 12.19 -23.62
CA MET A 1 -12.35 13.22 -23.08
C MET A 1 -13.16 14.48 -22.90
N GLU A 2 -13.45 14.82 -21.65
CA GLU A 2 -14.15 16.05 -21.31
C GLU A 2 -13.15 17.20 -21.18
N ARG A 3 -13.56 18.43 -21.53
CA ARG A 3 -12.71 19.63 -21.46
C ARG A 3 -13.45 20.74 -20.75
N THR A 4 -12.85 21.27 -19.70
CA THR A 4 -13.38 22.40 -18.93
C THR A 4 -12.40 23.56 -19.02
N HIS A 5 -12.92 24.75 -19.35
CA HIS A 5 -12.12 25.98 -19.39
C HIS A 5 -12.28 26.74 -18.08
N GLN A 6 -11.18 27.01 -17.39
CA GLN A 6 -11.19 27.76 -16.13
C GLN A 6 -10.07 28.79 -16.10
N ILE A 7 -10.31 29.89 -15.39
CA ILE A 7 -9.32 30.93 -15.14
C ILE A 7 -8.61 30.60 -13.83
N VAL A 8 -7.28 30.55 -13.85
CA VAL A 8 -6.47 30.43 -12.63
C VAL A 8 -6.46 31.78 -11.93
N ASN A 9 -6.93 31.83 -10.69
CA ASN A 9 -6.94 33.04 -9.88
C ASN A 9 -5.90 32.97 -8.74
N ASP A 10 -5.97 33.91 -7.80
CA ASP A 10 -5.09 33.98 -6.63
C ASP A 10 -5.29 32.83 -5.63
N GLN A 11 -6.39 32.07 -5.75
CA GLN A 11 -6.65 30.82 -5.03
C GLN A 11 -6.21 29.58 -5.82
N GLY A 12 -5.69 29.76 -7.04
CA GLY A 12 -5.19 28.69 -7.90
C GLY A 12 -6.23 28.14 -8.89
N LEU A 13 -6.04 26.87 -9.27
CA LEU A 13 -6.96 26.13 -10.15
C LEU A 13 -7.96 25.36 -9.28
N HIS A 14 -9.25 25.61 -9.46
CA HIS A 14 -10.30 24.90 -8.74
C HIS A 14 -10.88 23.79 -9.62
N ILE A 15 -11.04 22.58 -9.09
CA ILE A 15 -11.73 21.50 -9.79
C ILE A 15 -13.11 21.35 -9.14
N PRO A 16 -14.21 21.55 -9.90
CA PRO A 16 -15.54 21.38 -9.34
C PRO A 16 -15.71 19.99 -8.73
N LEU A 17 -16.27 19.94 -7.52
CA LEU A 17 -16.50 18.67 -6.82
C LEU A 17 -17.28 17.64 -7.67
N PRO A 18 -18.38 18.00 -8.37
CA PRO A 18 -19.08 17.04 -9.22
C PRO A 18 -18.19 16.41 -10.30
N LEU A 19 -17.22 17.17 -10.82
CA LEU A 19 -16.30 16.68 -11.85
C LEU A 19 -15.33 15.64 -11.29
N ILE A 20 -14.76 15.88 -10.10
CA ILE A 20 -13.77 14.94 -9.53
C ILE A 20 -14.44 13.69 -8.94
N GLU A 21 -15.69 13.81 -8.48
CA GLU A 21 -16.50 12.68 -7.99
C GLU A 21 -16.81 11.66 -9.08
N GLU A 22 -16.98 12.09 -10.34
CA GLU A 22 -17.13 11.18 -11.49
C GLU A 22 -15.91 10.28 -11.72
N TYR A 23 -14.73 10.70 -11.24
CA TYR A 23 -13.50 9.92 -11.28
C TYR A 23 -13.20 9.19 -9.96
N GLY A 24 -14.17 9.14 -9.04
CA GLY A 24 -14.13 8.32 -7.83
C GLY A 24 -13.56 8.99 -6.58
N PHE A 25 -13.17 10.26 -6.65
CA PHE A 25 -12.67 11.01 -5.50
C PHE A 25 -13.81 11.53 -4.62
N ARG A 26 -13.60 11.58 -3.31
CA ARG A 26 -14.60 12.09 -2.34
C ARG A 26 -14.09 13.30 -1.57
N PRO A 27 -15.00 14.16 -1.04
CA PRO A 27 -14.60 15.22 -0.13
C PRO A 27 -13.79 14.70 1.06
N GLY A 28 -12.66 15.35 1.35
CA GLY A 28 -11.74 14.96 2.42
C GLY A 28 -10.77 13.82 2.07
N GLU A 29 -10.84 13.29 0.85
CA GLU A 29 -9.86 12.33 0.37
C GLU A 29 -8.52 13.03 0.07
N GLU A 30 -7.44 12.36 0.44
CA GLU A 30 -6.10 12.86 0.16
C GLU A 30 -5.66 12.41 -1.23
N VAL A 31 -5.10 13.34 -1.99
CA VAL A 31 -4.67 13.13 -3.37
C VAL A 31 -3.22 13.54 -3.55
N ILE A 32 -2.54 12.89 -4.50
CA ILE A 32 -1.24 13.31 -4.99
C ILE A 32 -1.50 14.15 -6.24
N VAL A 33 -0.91 15.35 -6.28
CA VAL A 33 -0.94 16.23 -7.44
C VAL A 33 0.47 16.30 -8.02
N GLU A 34 0.65 15.74 -9.21
CA GLU A 34 1.90 15.78 -9.94
C GLU A 34 1.79 16.77 -11.09
N MET A 35 2.79 17.63 -11.24
CA MET A 35 2.87 18.62 -12.30
C MET A 35 4.06 18.30 -13.20
N ASP A 36 3.82 18.13 -14.49
CA ASP A 36 4.84 17.89 -15.50
C ASP A 36 4.62 18.82 -16.72
N ALA A 37 5.41 18.63 -17.78
CA ALA A 37 5.30 19.42 -19.00
C ALA A 37 4.02 19.11 -19.81
N ASP A 38 3.42 17.93 -19.60
CA ASP A 38 2.26 17.43 -20.34
C ASP A 38 0.95 17.73 -19.61
N GLY A 39 1.00 18.06 -18.32
CA GLY A 39 -0.13 18.58 -17.56
C GLY A 39 -0.06 18.37 -16.05
N ILE A 40 -1.25 18.26 -15.46
CA ILE A 40 -1.45 17.99 -14.04
C ILE A 40 -2.12 16.63 -13.91
N ARG A 41 -1.50 15.72 -13.17
CA ARG A 41 -2.06 14.41 -12.84
C ARG A 41 -2.49 14.39 -11.37
N ILE A 42 -3.72 13.95 -11.13
CA ILE A 42 -4.27 13.81 -9.78
C ILE A 42 -4.58 12.32 -9.57
N THR A 43 -3.99 11.74 -8.54
CA THR A 43 -4.20 10.33 -8.15
C THR A 43 -4.56 10.25 -6.67
N ALA A 44 -5.22 9.18 -6.26
CA ALA A 44 -5.48 8.93 -4.84
C ALA A 44 -4.14 8.76 -4.11
N ALA A 45 -3.98 9.40 -2.94
CA ALA A 45 -2.78 9.22 -2.11
C ALA A 45 -2.78 7.89 -1.37
N ALA A 46 -3.95 7.25 -1.25
CA ALA A 46 -4.10 5.93 -0.67
C ALA A 46 -3.64 4.87 -1.68
N LEU A 47 -2.71 4.01 -1.26
CA LEU A 47 -2.33 2.86 -2.09
C LEU A 47 -3.42 1.80 -2.05
N SER A 48 -3.64 1.18 -3.21
CA SER A 48 -4.46 -0.02 -3.36
C SER A 48 -3.84 -1.22 -2.66
N GLN A 49 -4.65 -2.26 -2.43
CA GLN A 49 -4.17 -3.53 -1.88
C GLN A 49 -3.00 -4.09 -2.69
N THR A 50 -3.12 -4.12 -4.02
CA THR A 50 -2.09 -4.64 -4.93
C THR A 50 -0.80 -3.83 -4.84
N GLU A 51 -0.87 -2.50 -4.74
CA GLU A 51 0.33 -1.66 -4.59
C GLU A 51 1.04 -1.90 -3.26
N ILE A 52 0.28 -2.15 -2.19
CA ILE A 52 0.84 -2.52 -0.88
C ILE A 52 1.49 -3.90 -0.92
N GLU A 53 0.85 -4.88 -1.55
CA GLU A 53 1.40 -6.23 -1.74
C GLU A 53 2.70 -6.19 -2.55
N ASP A 54 2.73 -5.45 -3.65
CA ASP A 54 3.93 -5.24 -4.46
C ASP A 54 5.06 -4.59 -3.65
N LYS A 55 4.73 -3.59 -2.83
CA LYS A 55 5.70 -2.92 -1.96
C LYS A 55 6.24 -3.87 -0.90
N ALA A 56 5.37 -4.68 -0.29
CA ALA A 56 5.77 -5.70 0.69
C ALA A 56 6.65 -6.78 0.05
N LEU A 57 6.31 -7.28 -1.14
CA LEU A 57 7.11 -8.26 -1.88
C LEU A 57 8.50 -7.72 -2.21
N LYS A 58 8.60 -6.49 -2.74
CA LYS A 58 9.89 -5.84 -3.05
C LYS A 58 10.78 -5.72 -1.81
N LEU A 59 10.16 -5.39 -0.68
CA LEU A 59 10.85 -5.31 0.61
C LEU A 59 11.30 -6.70 1.08
N LEU A 60 10.41 -7.69 1.09
CA LEU A 60 10.71 -9.05 1.55
C LEU A 60 11.71 -9.78 0.67
N MET A 61 11.69 -9.57 -0.64
CA MET A 61 12.60 -10.21 -1.59
C MET A 61 14.07 -9.94 -1.24
N ARG A 62 14.37 -8.75 -0.69
CA ARG A 62 15.72 -8.38 -0.25
C ARG A 62 16.19 -9.13 1.00
N HIS A 63 15.27 -9.70 1.78
CA HIS A 63 15.56 -10.23 3.12
C HIS A 63 15.20 -11.70 3.33
N LEU A 64 14.14 -12.20 2.71
CA LEU A 64 13.62 -13.57 2.84
C LEU A 64 13.76 -14.40 1.55
N GLY A 65 13.94 -13.76 0.39
CA GLY A 65 14.02 -14.42 -0.91
C GLY A 65 12.70 -14.46 -1.68
N ASP A 66 12.61 -15.29 -2.71
CA ASP A 66 11.54 -15.37 -3.71
C ASP A 66 10.40 -16.35 -3.36
N ALA A 67 10.53 -17.09 -2.27
CA ALA A 67 9.59 -18.15 -1.87
C ALA A 67 8.49 -17.68 -0.90
N VAL A 68 8.08 -16.41 -0.94
CA VAL A 68 7.03 -15.85 -0.08
C VAL A 68 5.80 -15.42 -0.86
N VAL A 69 4.63 -15.55 -0.23
CA VAL A 69 3.35 -15.03 -0.68
C VAL A 69 2.88 -14.01 0.34
N VAL A 70 2.35 -12.89 -0.15
CA VAL A 70 1.77 -11.83 0.69
C VAL A 70 0.29 -11.69 0.43
N ASN A 71 -0.46 -11.27 1.44
CA ASN A 71 -1.86 -10.88 1.31
C ASN A 71 -2.10 -9.65 2.18
N ALA A 72 -2.44 -8.53 1.56
CA ALA A 72 -2.73 -7.30 2.25
C ALA A 72 -4.23 -7.18 2.56
N SER A 73 -4.54 -6.76 3.78
CA SER A 73 -5.91 -6.44 4.18
C SER A 73 -5.94 -5.12 4.93
N TRP A 74 -6.98 -4.33 4.68
CA TRP A 74 -7.17 -3.07 5.37
C TRP A 74 -7.81 -3.33 6.74
N ALA A 75 -7.08 -3.01 7.81
CA ALA A 75 -7.57 -3.18 9.17
C ALA A 75 -8.39 -1.96 9.61
N GLU A 76 -9.62 -1.86 9.09
CA GLU A 76 -10.52 -0.70 9.29
C GLU A 76 -10.87 -0.46 10.78
N ASN A 77 -10.95 -1.53 11.57
CA ASN A 77 -11.23 -1.50 13.01
C ASN A 77 -9.99 -1.44 13.89
N SER A 78 -8.78 -1.36 13.30
CA SER A 78 -7.55 -1.22 14.07
C SER A 78 -7.33 0.24 14.46
N PRO A 79 -6.82 0.54 15.67
CA PRO A 79 -6.43 1.89 16.07
C PRO A 79 -5.47 2.57 15.09
N LEU A 80 -4.72 1.75 14.33
CA LEU A 80 -3.71 2.23 13.39
C LEU A 80 -4.28 2.60 12.02
N GLN A 81 -5.52 2.18 11.68
CA GLN A 81 -6.11 2.32 10.32
C GLN A 81 -5.05 2.07 9.23
N ALA A 82 -4.57 0.84 9.19
CA ALA A 82 -3.38 0.46 8.47
C ALA A 82 -3.62 -0.77 7.60
N TRP A 83 -2.79 -0.92 6.59
CA TRP A 83 -2.67 -2.15 5.85
C TRP A 83 -1.89 -3.16 6.67
N VAL A 84 -2.46 -4.35 6.87
CA VAL A 84 -1.78 -5.49 7.47
C VAL A 84 -1.50 -6.50 6.37
N VAL A 85 -0.23 -6.82 6.17
CA VAL A 85 0.25 -7.74 5.15
C VAL A 85 0.68 -9.03 5.80
N ALA A 86 -0.12 -10.08 5.64
CA ALA A 86 0.23 -11.42 6.08
C ALA A 86 1.26 -12.03 5.13
N VAL A 87 2.32 -12.61 5.69
CA VAL A 87 3.41 -13.24 4.93
C VAL A 87 3.38 -14.74 5.17
N SER A 88 3.39 -15.55 4.11
CA SER A 88 3.43 -17.01 4.19
C SER A 88 4.46 -17.59 3.20
N PRO A 89 4.99 -18.80 3.44
CA PRO A 89 5.82 -19.48 2.46
C PRO A 89 4.95 -19.94 1.28
N ARG A 90 5.50 -19.91 0.07
CA ARG A 90 4.81 -20.42 -1.11
C ARG A 90 4.47 -21.91 -0.93
N GLY A 91 3.20 -22.26 -1.10
CA GLY A 91 2.71 -23.64 -0.98
C GLY A 91 2.37 -24.07 0.46
N HIS A 92 2.49 -23.18 1.44
CA HIS A 92 2.11 -23.43 2.83
C HIS A 92 1.03 -22.44 3.28
N THR A 93 0.11 -22.91 4.14
CA THR A 93 -0.91 -22.07 4.77
C THR A 93 -0.46 -21.43 6.06
N ALA A 94 0.66 -21.90 6.64
CA ALA A 94 1.21 -21.36 7.87
C ALA A 94 1.82 -19.98 7.62
N GLN A 95 1.39 -18.99 8.39
CA GLN A 95 1.89 -17.62 8.32
C GLN A 95 3.26 -17.52 9.02
N LEU A 96 4.19 -16.78 8.41
CA LEU A 96 5.52 -16.43 8.94
C LEU A 96 5.50 -15.16 9.79
N GLY A 97 4.52 -14.29 9.57
CA GLY A 97 4.40 -13.03 10.30
C GLY A 97 3.58 -12.01 9.53
N GLU A 98 3.70 -10.76 9.96
CA GLU A 98 2.97 -9.62 9.41
C GLU A 98 3.87 -8.41 9.21
N ILE A 99 3.52 -7.58 8.24
CA ILE A 99 4.11 -6.27 8.01
C ILE A 99 2.98 -5.25 7.97
N VAL A 100 3.19 -4.10 8.62
CA VAL A 100 2.15 -3.07 8.72
C VAL A 100 2.57 -1.83 7.93
N PHE A 101 1.68 -1.37 7.05
CA PHE A 101 1.88 -0.16 6.25
C PHE A 101 0.79 0.88 6.51
N SER A 102 1.14 2.16 6.41
CA SER A 102 0.19 3.27 6.41
C SER A 102 -0.71 3.22 5.17
N LYS A 103 -1.77 4.04 5.15
CA LYS A 103 -2.61 4.25 3.96
C LYS A 103 -1.80 4.64 2.71
N ARG A 104 -0.69 5.35 2.89
CA ARG A 104 0.24 5.80 1.82
C ARG A 104 1.35 4.78 1.51
N GLY A 105 1.35 3.65 2.21
CA GLY A 105 2.35 2.61 2.09
C GLY A 105 3.64 2.85 2.85
N ASP A 106 3.68 3.74 3.83
CA ASP A 106 4.85 3.89 4.70
C ASP A 106 4.93 2.73 5.67
N LEU A 107 6.12 2.17 5.88
CA LEU A 107 6.30 1.05 6.79
C LEU A 107 6.14 1.53 8.26
N ILE A 108 5.16 0.98 8.97
CA ILE A 108 4.88 1.31 10.38
C ILE A 108 5.58 0.32 11.32
N SER A 109 5.64 -0.94 10.95
CA SER A 109 6.25 -2.00 11.77
C SER A 109 7.78 -1.90 11.83
N ASN A 110 8.38 -2.32 12.94
CA ASN A 110 9.84 -2.50 13.04
C ASN A 110 10.29 -3.64 12.13
N LEU A 111 10.93 -3.28 11.02
CA LEU A 111 11.29 -4.21 9.96
C LEU A 111 12.24 -5.32 10.44
N ASP A 112 13.28 -4.96 11.18
CA ASP A 112 14.31 -5.90 11.59
C ASP A 112 13.76 -6.96 12.55
N GLU A 113 12.87 -6.54 13.45
CA GLU A 113 12.19 -7.43 14.37
C GLU A 113 11.24 -8.37 13.62
N ALA A 114 10.40 -7.83 12.73
CA ALA A 114 9.47 -8.61 11.93
C ALA A 114 10.20 -9.66 11.07
N LEU A 115 11.27 -9.26 10.38
CA LEU A 115 12.08 -10.16 9.57
C LEU A 115 12.77 -11.25 10.42
N SER A 116 13.29 -10.89 11.59
CA SER A 116 13.93 -11.84 12.49
C SER A 116 12.93 -12.87 13.03
N GLN A 117 11.69 -12.47 13.31
CA GLN A 117 10.61 -13.37 13.68
C GLN A 117 10.23 -14.31 12.52
N MET A 118 10.03 -13.76 11.31
CA MET A 118 9.69 -14.54 10.11
C MET A 118 10.76 -15.58 9.77
N ARG A 119 12.05 -15.21 9.85
CA ARG A 119 13.16 -16.15 9.62
C ARG A 119 13.15 -17.32 10.61
N ARG A 120 12.90 -17.04 11.89
CA ARG A 120 12.81 -18.09 12.92
C ARG A 120 11.65 -19.04 12.65
N GLN A 121 10.48 -18.51 12.29
CA GLN A 121 9.32 -19.33 11.96
C GLN A 121 9.55 -20.17 10.70
N ALA A 122 10.19 -19.61 9.67
CA ALA A 122 10.52 -20.35 8.45
C ALA A 122 11.44 -21.55 8.73
N ILE A 123 12.45 -21.38 9.58
CA ILE A 123 13.35 -22.47 9.99
C ILE A 123 12.59 -23.56 10.75
N GLN A 124 11.68 -23.17 11.66
CA GLN A 124 10.87 -24.12 12.43
C GLN A 124 9.92 -24.93 11.53
N LEU A 125 9.27 -24.30 10.56
CA LEU A 125 8.38 -24.97 9.60
C LEU A 125 9.15 -25.96 8.70
N ALA A 126 10.36 -25.59 8.27
CA ALA A 126 11.22 -26.49 7.50
C ALA A 126 11.69 -27.71 8.31
N ALA A 127 11.87 -27.56 9.64
CA ALA A 127 12.26 -28.64 10.54
C ALA A 127 11.11 -29.62 10.84
N THR A 128 9.86 -29.16 10.79
CA THR A 128 8.65 -29.99 11.06
C THR A 128 8.06 -30.66 9.82
N SER A 129 8.51 -30.28 8.62
CA SER A 129 8.05 -30.86 7.34
C SER A 129 8.90 -32.05 6.85
N LYS A 130 9.82 -32.56 7.69
CA LYS A 130 10.63 -33.77 7.46
C LYS A 130 10.12 -34.92 8.31
#